data_AF-A0A962BN90-F1
#
_entry.id   AF-A0A962BN90-F1
#
_cell.length_a   1.000
_cell.length_b   1.000
_cell.length_c   1.000
_cell.angle_alpha   90.00
_cell.angle_beta   90.00
_cell.angle_gamma   90.00
#
_symmetry.space_group_name_H-M   'P 1'
#
loop_
_entity.id
_entity.type
_entity.pdbx_description
1 polymer ?
#
loop_
_entity_poly.entity_id
_entity_poly.type
_entity_poly.pdbx_seq_one_letter_code
_entity_poly.pdbx_strand_id
1 'polypeptide(L)'
;VELQALSQADFRRILSEPDNALTRQYVALMGTEGVTLDFTDDAIDRLAEVAYRVNERQENIGARRLHTVLERLVETIAYEAPDRSGDSICIDAAFVDEQLGHLVGDEDLSRYIL
;
A
#
# COMPACT_ATOMS: atom_id res chain seq x y z
N VAL A 1 -5.63 16.23 -25.66
CA VAL A 1 -4.71 16.31 -24.51
C VAL A 1 -4.15 14.91 -24.32
N GLU A 2 -2.83 14.74 -24.29
CA GLU A 2 -2.20 13.44 -24.05
C GLU A 2 -1.74 13.37 -22.59
N LEU A 3 -1.98 12.22 -21.95
CA LEU A 3 -1.60 11.96 -20.56
C LEU A 3 -0.25 11.25 -20.53
N GLN A 4 0.61 11.64 -19.59
CA GLN A 4 1.91 11.01 -19.39
C GLN A 4 1.80 9.78 -18.48
N ALA A 5 2.73 8.84 -18.63
CA ALA A 5 2.85 7.71 -17.71
C ALA A 5 3.26 8.20 -16.31
N LEU A 6 2.77 7.51 -15.28
CA LEU A 6 3.02 7.86 -13.88
C LEU A 6 4.38 7.29 -13.43
N SER A 7 5.16 8.12 -12.76
CA SER A 7 6.41 7.74 -12.10
C SER A 7 6.17 7.21 -10.69
N GLN A 8 7.19 6.61 -10.07
CA GLN A 8 7.18 6.28 -8.64
C GLN A 8 6.88 7.50 -7.77
N ALA A 9 7.43 8.66 -8.12
CA ALA A 9 7.15 9.90 -7.40
C ALA A 9 5.66 10.26 -7.49
N ASP A 10 5.03 10.07 -8.66
CA ASP A 10 3.59 10.30 -8.80
C ASP A 10 2.76 9.33 -7.94
N PHE A 11 3.20 8.08 -7.80
CA PHE A 11 2.55 7.13 -6.89
C PHE A 11 2.62 7.56 -5.42
N ARG A 12 3.79 8.04 -4.96
CA ARG A 12 3.93 8.62 -3.62
C ARG A 12 2.93 9.76 -3.40
N ARG A 13 2.80 10.65 -4.39
CA ARG A 13 1.85 11.77 -4.35
C ARG A 13 0.41 11.26 -4.31
N ILE A 14 0.05 10.28 -5.13
CA ILE A 14 -1.29 9.66 -5.12
C ILE A 14 -1.62 9.04 -3.75
N LEU A 15 -0.64 8.45 -3.08
CA LEU A 15 -0.80 7.86 -1.75
C LEU A 15 -0.91 8.89 -0.61
N SER A 16 -0.56 10.16 -0.81
CA SER A 16 -0.39 11.13 0.29
C SER A 16 -1.01 12.51 0.09
N GLU A 17 -1.19 12.98 -1.14
CA GLU A 17 -1.67 14.34 -1.44
C GLU A 17 -3.19 14.45 -1.64
N PRO A 18 -3.87 13.56 -2.40
CA PRO A 18 -5.31 13.67 -2.62
C PRO A 18 -6.10 13.64 -1.30
N ASP A 19 -7.16 14.44 -1.19
CA ASP A 19 -8.01 14.53 0.02
C ASP A 19 -8.46 13.14 0.51
N ASN A 20 -8.80 12.25 -0.44
CA ASN A 20 -9.18 10.87 -0.19
C ASN A 20 -8.11 9.88 -0.70
N ALA A 21 -6.83 10.15 -0.44
CA ALA A 21 -5.76 9.21 -0.75
C ALA A 21 -6.00 7.85 -0.08
N LEU A 22 -5.50 6.76 -0.70
CA LEU A 22 -5.77 5.40 -0.22
C LEU A 22 -5.31 5.17 1.22
N THR A 23 -4.16 5.72 1.62
CA THR A 23 -3.67 5.65 3.00
C THR A 23 -4.69 6.25 3.98
N ARG A 24 -5.24 7.44 3.68
CA ARG A 24 -6.28 8.08 4.49
C ARG A 24 -7.55 7.25 4.56
N GLN A 25 -7.94 6.60 3.45
CA GLN A 25 -9.09 5.71 3.42
C GLN A 25 -8.87 4.52 4.38
N TYR A 26 -7.71 3.86 4.35
CA TYR A 26 -7.42 2.74 5.26
C TYR A 26 -7.30 3.16 6.72
N VAL A 27 -6.73 4.34 7.01
CA VAL A 27 -6.73 4.92 8.36
C VAL A 27 -8.17 5.09 8.86
N ALA A 28 -9.06 5.65 8.03
CA ALA A 28 -10.46 5.85 8.40
C ALA A 28 -11.23 4.52 8.54
N LEU A 29 -10.97 3.55 7.66
CA LEU A 29 -11.59 2.22 7.71
C LEU A 29 -11.17 1.45 8.97
N MET A 30 -9.88 1.40 9.29
CA MET A 30 -9.42 0.74 10.52
C MET A 30 -9.94 1.47 11.77
N GLY A 31 -10.10 2.78 11.69
CA GLY A 31 -10.71 3.58 12.75
C GLY A 31 -12.14 3.14 13.11
N THR A 32 -12.89 2.48 12.21
CA THR A 32 -14.22 1.95 12.54
C THR A 32 -14.16 0.77 13.50
N GLU A 33 -13.05 0.03 13.51
CA GLU A 33 -12.74 -1.07 14.43
C GLU A 33 -11.97 -0.59 15.67
N GLY A 34 -11.75 0.73 15.81
CA GLY A 34 -10.98 1.31 16.91
C GLY A 34 -9.47 1.13 16.80
N VAL A 35 -8.95 0.74 15.62
CA VAL A 35 -7.51 0.61 15.36
C VAL A 35 -7.00 1.86 14.66
N THR A 36 -5.90 2.44 15.16
CA THR A 36 -5.23 3.58 14.52
C THR A 36 -4.08 3.06 13.65
N LEU A 37 -4.05 3.48 12.38
CA LEU A 37 -2.90 3.26 11.50
C LEU A 37 -2.11 4.55 11.33
N ASP A 38 -0.79 4.47 11.44
CA ASP A 38 0.11 5.59 11.25
C ASP A 38 1.12 5.25 10.14
N PHE A 39 0.89 5.77 8.93
CA PHE A 39 1.84 5.63 7.82
C PHE A 39 2.94 6.67 7.93
N THR A 40 4.17 6.19 8.03
CA THR A 40 5.38 7.03 7.95
C THR A 40 5.69 7.43 6.51
N ASP A 41 6.48 8.49 6.33
CA ASP A 41 6.88 8.93 4.99
C ASP A 41 7.68 7.86 4.23
N ASP A 42 8.55 7.12 4.91
CA ASP A 42 9.35 6.04 4.33
C ASP A 42 8.50 4.82 3.95
N ALA A 43 7.42 4.52 4.70
CA ALA A 43 6.45 3.52 4.26
C ALA A 43 5.74 3.94 2.96
N ILE A 44 5.35 5.21 2.83
CA ILE A 44 4.68 5.70 1.61
C ILE A 44 5.64 5.62 0.41
N ASP A 45 6.91 6.00 0.60
CA ASP A 45 7.95 5.88 -0.41
C ASP A 45 8.15 4.42 -0.82
N ARG A 46 8.18 3.51 0.17
CA ARG A 46 8.36 2.08 -0.06
C ARG A 46 7.18 1.47 -0.81
N LEU A 47 5.94 1.80 -0.45
CA LEU A 47 4.74 1.34 -1.14
C LEU A 47 4.70 1.81 -2.59
N ALA A 48 5.08 3.06 -2.85
CA ALA A 48 5.20 3.59 -4.19
C ALA A 48 6.25 2.84 -5.02
N GLU A 49 7.41 2.51 -4.42
CA GLU A 49 8.45 1.70 -5.07
C GLU A 49 7.95 0.30 -5.40
N VAL A 50 7.31 -0.37 -4.46
CA VAL A 50 6.77 -1.73 -4.64
C VAL A 50 5.77 -1.75 -5.79
N ALA A 51 4.79 -0.84 -5.79
CA ALA A 51 3.80 -0.77 -6.86
C ALA A 51 4.42 -0.47 -8.23
N TYR A 52 5.42 0.43 -8.27
CA TYR A 52 6.13 0.75 -9.50
C TYR A 52 6.92 -0.45 -10.03
N ARG A 53 7.68 -1.14 -9.17
CA ARG A 53 8.45 -2.33 -9.54
C ARG A 53 7.58 -3.49 -10.03
N VAL A 54 6.42 -3.71 -9.41
CA VAL A 54 5.47 -4.73 -9.88
C VAL A 54 4.95 -4.38 -11.28
N ASN A 55 4.63 -3.11 -11.53
CA ASN A 55 4.24 -2.66 -12.87
C ASN A 55 5.36 -2.79 -13.91
N GLU A 56 6.64 -2.68 -13.52
CA GLU A 56 7.77 -2.88 -14.44
C GLU A 56 8.02 -4.37 -14.77
N ARG A 57 7.79 -5.26 -13.81
CA ARG A 57 8.01 -6.71 -13.96
C ARG A 57 6.82 -7.44 -14.57
N GLN A 58 5.63 -6.87 -14.46
CA GLN A 58 4.39 -7.45 -14.94
C GLN A 58 3.63 -6.50 -15.87
N GLU A 59 2.34 -6.76 -16.07
CA GLU A 59 1.45 -5.84 -16.77
C GLU A 59 1.34 -4.51 -16.00
N ASN A 60 1.71 -3.42 -16.67
CA ASN A 60 1.58 -2.09 -16.10
C ASN A 60 0.13 -1.62 -16.13
N ILE A 61 -0.54 -1.70 -14.99
CA ILE A 61 -1.94 -1.24 -14.80
C ILE A 61 -2.02 0.20 -14.26
N GLY A 62 -0.88 0.89 -14.19
CA GLY A 62 -0.75 2.24 -13.65
C GLY A 62 -1.02 2.31 -12.15
N ALA A 63 -1.64 3.40 -11.70
CA ALA A 63 -1.93 3.65 -10.28
C ALA A 63 -2.88 2.62 -9.64
N ARG A 64 -3.61 1.82 -10.43
CA ARG A 64 -4.48 0.76 -9.89
C ARG A 64 -3.72 -0.26 -9.05
N ARG A 65 -2.42 -0.45 -9.34
CA ARG A 65 -1.52 -1.32 -8.56
C ARG A 65 -1.44 -0.93 -7.08
N LEU A 66 -1.63 0.35 -6.76
CA LEU A 66 -1.59 0.83 -5.37
C LEU A 66 -2.71 0.21 -4.52
N HIS A 67 -3.84 -0.16 -5.12
CA HIS A 67 -4.94 -0.82 -4.39
C HIS A 67 -4.54 -2.22 -3.93
N THR A 68 -4.05 -3.07 -4.83
CA THR A 68 -3.69 -4.46 -4.50
C THR A 68 -2.53 -4.51 -3.52
N VAL A 69 -1.55 -3.63 -3.69
CA VAL A 69 -0.41 -3.47 -2.77
C VAL A 69 -0.86 -3.08 -1.36
N LEU A 70 -1.75 -2.09 -1.22
CA LEU A 70 -2.24 -1.66 0.09
C LEU A 70 -3.16 -2.69 0.73
N GLU A 71 -4.08 -3.30 -0.02
CA GLU A 71 -4.96 -4.35 0.49
C GLU A 71 -4.13 -5.48 1.09
N ARG A 72 -3.11 -5.94 0.36
CA ARG A 72 -2.21 -7.00 0.85
C ARG A 72 -1.39 -6.57 2.06
N LEU A 73 -0.97 -5.30 2.14
CA LEU A 73 -0.23 -4.77 3.28
C LEU A 73 -1.05 -4.84 4.58
N VAL A 74 -2.33 -4.48 4.50
CA VAL A 74 -3.19 -4.37 5.70
C VAL A 74 -4.05 -5.60 5.95
N GLU A 75 -4.02 -6.61 5.08
CA GLU A 75 -4.90 -7.80 5.13
C GLU A 75 -4.92 -8.45 6.53
N THR A 76 -3.74 -8.73 7.10
CA THR A 76 -3.64 -9.33 8.43
C THR A 76 -4.17 -8.38 9.52
N ILE A 77 -3.87 -7.09 9.42
CA ILE A 77 -4.38 -6.09 10.38
C ILE A 77 -5.90 -6.04 10.31
N ALA A 78 -6.47 -5.99 9.12
CA ALA A 78 -7.91 -5.91 8.91
C ALA A 78 -8.64 -7.17 9.41
N TYR A 79 -8.02 -8.34 9.26
CA TYR A 79 -8.56 -9.58 9.82
C TYR A 79 -8.58 -9.59 11.35
N GLU A 80 -7.52 -9.06 11.98
CA GLU A 80 -7.38 -9.03 13.44
C GLU A 80 -8.05 -7.81 14.10
N ALA A 81 -8.40 -6.77 13.31
CA ALA A 81 -8.85 -5.48 13.81
C ALA A 81 -9.99 -5.54 14.86
N PRO A 82 -11.02 -6.40 14.71
CA PRO A 82 -12.10 -6.48 15.71
C PRO A 82 -11.62 -6.84 17.12
N ASP A 83 -10.52 -7.58 17.24
CA ASP A 83 -9.92 -8.00 18.51
C ASP A 83 -8.84 -7.03 19.02
N ARG A 84 -8.54 -5.97 18.26
CA ARG A 84 -7.41 -5.05 18.48
C ARG A 84 -7.83 -3.60 18.73
N SER A 85 -9.11 -3.37 19.05
CA SER A 85 -9.62 -2.03 19.38
C SER A 85 -8.77 -1.34 20.45
N GLY A 86 -8.26 -0.14 20.14
CA GLY A 86 -7.38 0.65 21.00
C GLY A 86 -5.90 0.57 20.60
N ASP A 87 -5.53 -0.33 19.69
CA ASP A 87 -4.16 -0.42 19.18
C ASP A 87 -3.81 0.75 18.24
N SER A 88 -2.55 1.16 18.27
CA SER A 88 -1.94 2.04 17.27
C SER A 88 -0.83 1.26 16.55
N ILE A 89 -0.94 1.14 15.24
CA ILE A 89 -0.01 0.38 14.41
C ILE A 89 0.75 1.36 13.52
N CYS A 90 2.06 1.48 13.78
CA CYS A 90 2.97 2.23 12.93
C CYS A 90 3.33 1.37 11.72
N ILE A 91 3.10 1.92 10.52
CA ILE A 91 3.51 1.32 9.26
C ILE A 91 4.74 2.09 8.78
N ASP A 92 5.91 1.45 8.93
CA ASP A 92 7.21 1.92 8.45
C ASP A 92 7.71 1.11 7.25
N ALA A 93 8.83 1.50 6.65
CA ALA A 93 9.37 0.77 5.50
C ALA A 93 9.70 -0.70 5.82
N ALA A 94 10.10 -1.00 7.06
CA ALA A 94 10.41 -2.37 7.49
C ALA A 94 9.14 -3.23 7.55
N PHE A 95 8.04 -2.68 8.07
CA PHE A 95 6.73 -3.33 8.05
C PHE A 95 6.28 -3.63 6.61
N VAL A 96 6.46 -2.68 5.69
CA VAL A 96 6.12 -2.88 4.27
C VAL A 96 6.96 -4.02 3.67
N ASP A 97 8.26 -4.07 3.98
CA ASP A 97 9.15 -5.14 3.50
C ASP A 97 8.82 -6.51 4.10
N GLU A 98 8.43 -6.57 5.37
CA GLU A 98 8.00 -7.82 6.00
C GLU A 98 6.75 -8.39 5.30
N GLN A 99 5.75 -7.55 5.07
CA GLN A 99 4.48 -7.98 4.47
C GLN A 99 4.59 -8.25 2.96
N LEU A 100 5.38 -7.45 2.23
CA LEU A 100 5.39 -7.47 0.76
C LEU A 100 6.69 -7.99 0.14
N GLY A 101 7.78 -8.07 0.89
CA GLY A 101 9.12 -8.36 0.36
C GLY A 101 9.21 -9.68 -0.39
N HIS A 102 8.54 -10.73 0.11
CA HIS A 102 8.50 -12.04 -0.54
C HIS A 102 7.72 -12.02 -1.87
N LEU A 103 6.67 -11.19 -1.97
CA LEU A 103 5.85 -11.06 -3.18
C LEU A 103 6.61 -10.33 -4.28
N VAL A 104 7.37 -9.30 -3.94
CA VAL A 104 8.14 -8.54 -4.93
C VAL A 104 9.30 -9.37 -5.50
N GLY A 105 9.80 -10.35 -4.74
CA GLY A 105 10.87 -11.26 -5.18
C GLY A 105 10.43 -12.36 -6.15
N ASP A 106 9.15 -12.71 -6.18
CA ASP A 106 8.61 -13.85 -6.92
C ASP A 106 7.61 -13.39 -8.00
N GLU A 107 8.02 -13.47 -9.27
CA GLU A 107 7.23 -13.02 -10.42
C GLU A 107 5.95 -13.84 -10.65
N ASP A 108 5.98 -15.14 -10.31
CA ASP A 108 4.80 -16.00 -10.46
C ASP A 108 3.80 -15.70 -9.34
N LEU A 109 4.27 -15.59 -8.09
CA LEU A 109 3.41 -15.30 -6.95
C LEU A 109 2.75 -13.92 -7.07
N SER A 110 3.54 -12.92 -7.46
CA SER A 110 3.04 -11.56 -7.63
C SER A 110 2.04 -11.44 -8.78
N ARG A 111 2.07 -12.30 -9.80
CA ARG A 111 1.07 -12.26 -10.89
C ARG A 111 -0.34 -12.63 -10.44
N TYR A 112 -0.45 -13.49 -9.43
CA TYR A 112 -1.75 -13.96 -8.95
C TYR A 112 -2.24 -13.19 -7.72
N ILE A 113 -1.33 -12.62 -6.93
CA ILE A 113 -1.66 -11.96 -5.65
C ILE A 113 -1.65 -10.43 -5.77
N LEU A 114 -0.81 -9.84 -6.63
CA LEU A 114 -0.60 -8.39 -6.69
C LEU A 114 -1.02 -7.76 -8.01
#